data_AF-A0AA40AGA7-F1
#
_entry.id   AF-A0AA40AGA7-F1
#
_cell.length_a   1.000
_cell.length_b   1.000
_cell.length_c   1.000
_cell.angle_alpha   90.00
_cell.angle_beta   90.00
_cell.angle_gamma   90.00
#
_symmetry.space_group_name_H-M   'P 1'
#
loop_
_entity.id
_entity.type
_entity.pdbx_description
1 polymer ?
#
loop_
_entity_poly.entity_id
_entity_poly.type
_entity_poly.pdbx_seq_one_letter_code
_entity_poly.pdbx_strand_id
1 'polypeptide(L)'
;MPALGRKPSWHQQLNHTKAKTRLLAGQFAQFPLSEVQRIASGLPKDKSPALWGRGIAPQSAECDILFASELAAVRGELAVHETAIVACLHLLSYEQARGQMFSIRPDLGVGDVFLEHKMAVYLQCVILARRANPDVCSEDERAAAEELLGVLRGGTKEFPSILRLLEAVGKETCELLLPAAMVVKVLETTHYQDNLARELEDLRRGRKWFDAYKLTYGLRRVVGLARADEMLRDVFPNYAMWAAWKPDFRRIASWESPNLTPHRTRLGPVLDLEGPDTTGQLRGTFRMSSPGAFSGLSNPMYSNDRHILDRLLEGLDASLTVGPATIDLLIALCIESGALSRHSLSQLEAAIELGDESCSETLGVFVRSLQPETGLAARMVAFNSALPLLSLYPNLQAPFGTNIHLERRAAETLAEAQGHLDDCRAEGWDNQPLGSILVAQRKRLLEATWLSGL
;
A
#
# COMPACT_ATOMS: atom_id res chain seq x y z
N MET A 1 30.24 -33.68 -60.62
CA MET A 1 30.07 -32.23 -60.36
C MET A 1 29.00 -32.06 -59.29
N PRO A 2 29.36 -31.67 -58.06
CA PRO A 2 28.35 -31.41 -57.04
C PRO A 2 27.60 -30.12 -57.40
N ALA A 3 26.27 -30.15 -57.30
CA ALA A 3 25.42 -28.99 -57.48
C ALA A 3 25.90 -27.87 -56.54
N LEU A 4 26.24 -26.71 -57.10
CA LEU A 4 26.50 -25.48 -56.35
C LEU A 4 25.25 -25.20 -55.49
N GLY A 5 25.34 -25.53 -54.20
CA GLY A 5 24.24 -25.33 -53.26
C GLY A 5 23.84 -23.87 -53.28
N ARG A 6 22.61 -23.57 -53.71
CA ARG A 6 22.05 -22.23 -53.59
C ARG A 6 22.14 -21.84 -52.11
N LYS A 7 22.77 -20.69 -51.83
CA LYS A 7 22.78 -20.14 -50.47
C LYS A 7 21.33 -20.09 -49.96
N PRO A 8 21.06 -20.53 -48.73
CA PRO A 8 19.72 -20.42 -48.14
C PRO A 8 19.29 -18.96 -48.16
N SER A 9 17.99 -18.73 -48.37
CA SER A 9 17.43 -17.36 -48.29
C SER A 9 17.74 -16.75 -46.91
N TRP A 10 17.83 -15.43 -46.81
CA TRP A 10 18.19 -14.80 -45.53
C TRP A 10 17.19 -15.12 -44.41
N HIS A 11 15.90 -15.28 -44.74
CA HIS A 11 14.88 -15.76 -43.80
C HIS A 11 15.16 -17.19 -43.31
N GLN A 12 15.60 -18.09 -44.20
CA GLN A 12 16.05 -19.42 -43.78
C GLN A 12 17.28 -19.31 -42.88
N GLN A 13 18.24 -18.41 -43.18
CA GLN A 13 19.39 -18.20 -42.30
C GLN A 13 18.97 -17.71 -40.91
N LEU A 14 18.00 -16.79 -40.81
CA LEU A 14 17.41 -16.38 -39.52
C LEU A 14 16.78 -17.56 -38.77
N ASN A 15 16.06 -18.44 -39.47
CA ASN A 15 15.46 -19.64 -38.88
C ASN A 15 16.49 -20.66 -38.35
N HIS A 16 17.73 -20.65 -38.85
CA HIS A 16 18.82 -21.49 -38.32
C HIS A 16 19.47 -20.89 -37.07
N THR A 17 19.20 -19.62 -36.76
CA THR A 17 19.65 -19.00 -35.50
C THR A 17 18.72 -19.41 -34.36
N LYS A 18 19.16 -19.16 -33.11
CA LYS A 18 18.30 -19.34 -31.93
C LYS A 18 17.32 -18.17 -31.71
N ALA A 19 17.33 -17.14 -32.55
CA ALA A 19 16.63 -15.87 -32.31
C ALA A 19 15.11 -16.04 -32.10
N LYS A 20 14.44 -16.73 -33.03
CA LYS A 20 13.00 -17.04 -32.95
C LYS A 20 12.66 -17.73 -31.62
N THR A 21 13.39 -18.80 -31.30
CA THR A 21 13.17 -19.57 -30.07
C THR A 21 13.42 -18.73 -28.82
N ARG A 22 14.42 -17.84 -28.83
CA ARG A 22 14.67 -16.94 -27.69
C ARG A 22 13.56 -15.91 -27.52
N LEU A 23 13.01 -15.33 -28.59
CA LEU A 23 11.87 -14.41 -28.49
C LEU A 23 10.64 -15.13 -27.91
N LEU A 24 10.32 -16.31 -28.44
CA LEU A 24 9.17 -17.11 -27.98
C LEU A 24 9.33 -17.55 -26.52
N ALA A 25 10.54 -17.94 -26.12
CA ALA A 25 10.88 -18.33 -24.75
C ALA A 25 11.06 -17.13 -23.79
N GLY A 26 10.96 -15.91 -24.30
CA GLY A 26 11.11 -14.72 -23.48
C GLY A 26 12.55 -14.32 -23.11
N GLN A 27 13.55 -14.91 -23.74
CA GLN A 27 14.96 -14.80 -23.36
C GLN A 27 15.67 -13.69 -24.14
N PHE A 28 15.15 -12.46 -24.12
CA PHE A 28 15.72 -11.32 -24.84
C PHE A 28 17.18 -11.00 -24.45
N ALA A 29 17.58 -11.27 -23.20
CA ALA A 29 18.97 -11.12 -22.76
C ALA A 29 19.94 -12.06 -23.49
N GLN A 30 19.45 -13.21 -23.96
CA GLN A 30 20.21 -14.22 -24.70
C GLN A 30 19.92 -14.17 -26.22
N PHE A 31 19.24 -13.12 -26.69
CA PHE A 31 18.94 -12.94 -28.10
C PHE A 31 20.24 -12.69 -28.88
N PRO A 32 20.52 -13.45 -29.96
CA PRO A 32 21.79 -13.36 -30.69
C PRO A 32 21.82 -12.15 -31.65
N LEU A 33 21.72 -10.94 -31.11
CA LEU A 33 21.54 -9.69 -31.87
C LEU A 33 22.63 -9.50 -32.93
N SER A 34 23.90 -9.65 -32.55
CA SER A 34 25.04 -9.49 -33.48
C SER A 34 25.00 -10.49 -34.64
N GLU A 35 24.50 -11.71 -34.38
CA GLU A 35 24.41 -12.76 -35.41
C GLU A 35 23.32 -12.40 -36.44
N VAL A 36 22.13 -12.02 -35.98
CA VAL A 36 21.02 -11.66 -36.88
C VAL A 36 21.30 -10.36 -37.64
N GLN A 37 21.94 -9.37 -37.01
CA GLN A 37 22.36 -8.13 -37.68
C GLN A 37 23.42 -8.38 -38.75
N ARG A 38 24.32 -9.36 -38.55
CA ARG A 38 25.31 -9.76 -39.56
C ARG A 38 24.64 -10.40 -40.77
N ILE A 39 23.62 -11.22 -40.56
CA ILE A 39 22.80 -11.80 -41.65
C ILE A 39 22.13 -10.67 -42.44
N ALA A 40 21.47 -9.73 -41.74
CA ALA A 40 20.80 -8.59 -42.38
C ALA A 40 21.78 -7.70 -43.17
N SER A 41 22.97 -7.43 -42.62
CA SER A 41 23.99 -6.60 -43.28
C SER A 41 24.58 -7.21 -44.56
N GLY A 42 24.34 -8.51 -44.80
CA GLY A 42 24.72 -9.18 -46.05
C GLY A 42 23.76 -8.87 -47.22
N LEU A 43 22.50 -8.56 -46.94
CA LEU A 43 21.46 -8.35 -47.96
C LEU A 43 21.76 -7.20 -48.94
N PRO A 44 22.14 -5.99 -48.48
CA PRO A 44 22.52 -4.89 -49.36
C PRO A 44 23.63 -5.26 -50.35
N LYS A 45 24.53 -6.16 -49.96
CA LYS A 45 25.67 -6.60 -50.78
C LYS A 45 25.26 -7.68 -51.78
N ASP A 46 24.44 -8.64 -51.35
CA ASP A 46 24.00 -9.76 -52.19
C ASP A 46 22.94 -9.32 -53.23
N LYS A 47 22.17 -8.27 -52.95
CA LYS A 47 21.07 -7.78 -53.81
C LYS A 47 21.43 -6.55 -54.64
N SER A 48 22.59 -5.94 -54.42
CA SER A 48 23.04 -4.81 -55.26
C SER A 48 23.43 -5.31 -56.66
N PRO A 49 22.90 -4.73 -57.76
CA PRO A 49 23.27 -5.13 -59.10
C PRO A 49 24.77 -4.88 -59.34
N ALA A 50 25.49 -5.96 -59.67
CA ALA A 50 26.95 -6.00 -59.85
C ALA A 50 27.53 -4.97 -60.84
N LEU A 51 26.70 -4.30 -61.63
CA LEU A 51 27.10 -3.34 -62.66
C LEU A 51 27.47 -1.95 -62.13
N TRP A 52 27.17 -1.60 -60.86
CA TRP A 52 27.38 -0.23 -60.35
C TRP A 52 28.26 -0.11 -59.10
N GLY A 53 28.83 -1.21 -58.59
CA GLY A 53 29.92 -1.23 -57.59
C GLY A 53 29.68 -0.55 -56.23
N ARG A 54 28.62 0.22 -56.07
CA ARG A 54 28.22 0.89 -54.83
C ARG A 54 27.18 -0.01 -54.16
N GLY A 55 27.55 -0.59 -53.02
CA GLY A 55 26.56 -1.24 -52.15
C GLY A 55 25.48 -0.24 -51.75
N ILE A 56 24.28 -0.74 -51.45
CA ILE A 56 23.21 0.11 -50.91
C ILE A 56 23.68 0.64 -49.55
N ALA A 57 23.66 1.96 -49.37
CA ALA A 57 24.14 2.60 -48.14
C ALA A 57 23.13 2.36 -47.00
N PRO A 58 23.58 2.04 -45.77
CA PRO A 58 22.69 1.97 -44.61
C PRO A 58 21.91 3.28 -44.44
N GLN A 59 20.66 3.17 -44.01
CA GLN A 59 19.75 4.29 -43.71
C GLN A 59 19.41 5.17 -44.95
N SER A 60 19.70 4.70 -46.16
CA SER A 60 19.25 5.34 -47.40
C SER A 60 17.83 4.91 -47.79
N ALA A 61 17.18 5.71 -48.64
CA ALA A 61 15.87 5.37 -49.17
C ALA A 61 15.88 4.03 -49.96
N GLU A 62 16.97 3.72 -50.68
CA GLU A 62 17.09 2.43 -51.37
C GLU A 62 17.20 1.26 -50.39
N CYS A 63 17.86 1.46 -49.24
CA CYS A 63 17.97 0.48 -48.17
C CYS A 63 16.60 0.21 -47.54
N ASP A 64 15.85 1.27 -47.26
CA ASP A 64 14.50 1.18 -46.70
C ASP A 64 13.54 0.44 -47.63
N ILE A 65 13.57 0.73 -48.95
CA ILE A 65 12.76 0.04 -49.96
C ILE A 65 13.12 -1.45 -50.03
N LEU A 66 14.41 -1.78 -50.04
CA LEU A 66 14.88 -3.18 -50.06
C LEU A 66 14.34 -3.93 -48.84
N PHE A 67 14.61 -3.43 -47.64
CA PHE A 67 14.21 -4.10 -46.40
C PHE A 67 12.68 -4.13 -46.22
N ALA A 68 11.94 -3.11 -46.67
CA ALA A 68 10.48 -3.16 -46.65
C ALA A 68 9.94 -4.33 -47.49
N SER A 69 10.51 -4.55 -48.69
CA SER A 69 10.11 -5.66 -49.56
C SER A 69 10.45 -7.04 -48.98
N GLU A 70 11.63 -7.17 -48.38
CA GLU A 70 12.08 -8.42 -47.78
C GLU A 70 11.31 -8.74 -46.49
N LEU A 71 11.02 -7.74 -45.65
CA LEU A 71 10.20 -7.93 -44.44
C LEU A 71 8.76 -8.32 -44.77
N ALA A 72 8.18 -7.76 -45.85
CA ALA A 72 6.85 -8.13 -46.31
C ALA A 72 6.74 -9.62 -46.69
N ALA A 73 7.83 -10.23 -47.17
CA ALA A 73 7.85 -11.65 -47.56
C ALA A 73 7.75 -12.63 -46.38
N VAL A 74 8.02 -12.17 -45.15
CA VAL A 74 7.88 -12.98 -43.91
C VAL A 74 6.72 -12.56 -43.01
N ARG A 75 5.89 -11.63 -43.47
CA ARG A 75 4.69 -11.18 -42.76
C ARG A 75 3.69 -12.35 -42.64
N GLY A 76 3.67 -13.01 -41.50
CA GLY A 76 2.78 -14.15 -41.21
C GLY A 76 3.42 -15.25 -40.34
N GLU A 77 4.75 -15.30 -40.28
CA GLU A 77 5.47 -16.22 -39.38
C GLU A 77 5.82 -15.52 -38.06
N LEU A 78 4.98 -15.69 -37.04
CA LEU A 78 5.21 -15.11 -35.70
C LEU A 78 6.61 -15.48 -35.17
N ALA A 79 7.24 -14.50 -34.53
CA ALA A 79 8.62 -14.43 -34.07
C ALA A 79 9.69 -14.42 -35.17
N VAL A 80 9.42 -14.91 -36.39
CA VAL A 80 10.37 -14.81 -37.53
C VAL A 80 10.33 -13.41 -38.11
N HIS A 81 9.14 -12.87 -38.36
CA HIS A 81 8.95 -11.50 -38.83
C HIS A 81 9.54 -10.49 -37.84
N GLU A 82 9.30 -10.68 -36.55
CA GLU A 82 9.80 -9.84 -35.46
C GLU A 82 11.32 -9.95 -35.32
N THR A 83 11.88 -11.16 -35.45
CA THR A 83 13.35 -11.36 -35.52
C THR A 83 13.93 -10.60 -36.71
N ALA A 84 13.30 -10.69 -37.87
CA ALA A 84 13.74 -10.04 -39.09
C ALA A 84 13.71 -8.51 -38.95
N ILE A 85 12.65 -7.94 -38.35
CA ILE A 85 12.58 -6.50 -38.05
C ILE A 85 13.74 -6.09 -37.14
N VAL A 86 13.91 -6.75 -35.99
CA VAL A 86 15.00 -6.44 -35.03
C VAL A 86 16.38 -6.52 -35.69
N ALA A 87 16.59 -7.49 -36.58
CA ALA A 87 17.84 -7.65 -37.31
C ALA A 87 18.16 -6.49 -38.27
N CYS A 88 17.15 -5.77 -38.75
CA CYS A 88 17.30 -4.72 -39.75
C CYS A 88 17.33 -3.30 -39.15
N LEU A 89 16.98 -3.12 -37.87
CA LEU A 89 16.81 -1.78 -37.27
C LEU A 89 18.05 -0.86 -37.35
N HIS A 90 19.27 -1.40 -37.38
CA HIS A 90 20.50 -0.61 -37.52
C HIS A 90 20.77 -0.16 -38.96
N LEU A 91 20.07 -0.72 -39.94
CA LEU A 91 20.22 -0.43 -41.38
C LEU A 91 19.10 0.43 -41.94
N LEU A 92 17.99 0.56 -41.22
CA LEU A 92 16.82 1.35 -41.63
C LEU A 92 16.97 2.81 -41.18
N SER A 93 16.39 3.73 -41.94
CA SER A 93 16.19 5.10 -41.47
C SER A 93 15.29 5.14 -40.23
N TYR A 94 15.34 6.23 -39.46
CA TYR A 94 14.53 6.40 -38.25
C TYR A 94 13.04 6.16 -38.51
N GLU A 95 12.48 6.80 -39.54
CA GLU A 95 11.06 6.69 -39.92
C GLU A 95 10.69 5.25 -40.28
N GLN A 96 11.52 4.59 -41.10
CA GLN A 96 11.24 3.24 -41.53
C GLN A 96 11.38 2.23 -40.38
N ALA A 97 12.39 2.38 -39.53
CA ALA A 97 12.58 1.53 -38.36
C ALA A 97 11.40 1.64 -37.38
N ARG A 98 10.94 2.87 -37.08
CA ARG A 98 9.73 3.11 -36.28
C ARG A 98 8.50 2.50 -36.95
N GLY A 99 8.30 2.72 -38.25
CA GLY A 99 7.19 2.15 -39.04
C GLY A 99 7.13 0.62 -38.96
N GLN A 100 8.28 -0.06 -39.06
CA GLN A 100 8.34 -1.52 -38.91
C GLN A 100 8.00 -1.97 -37.49
N MET A 101 8.50 -1.27 -36.47
CA MET A 101 8.11 -1.54 -35.08
C MET A 101 6.61 -1.34 -34.85
N PHE A 102 5.98 -0.32 -35.45
CA PHE A 102 4.53 -0.15 -35.39
C PHE A 102 3.77 -1.32 -36.02
N SER A 103 4.28 -1.87 -37.12
CA SER A 103 3.60 -2.92 -37.89
C SER A 103 3.47 -4.25 -37.15
N ILE A 104 4.28 -4.49 -36.11
CA ILE A 104 4.23 -5.69 -35.27
C ILE A 104 3.53 -5.45 -33.93
N ARG A 105 2.96 -4.27 -33.72
CA ARG A 105 2.14 -4.01 -32.54
C ARG A 105 0.92 -4.93 -32.56
N PRO A 106 0.61 -5.62 -31.44
CA PRO A 106 -0.59 -6.42 -31.35
C PRO A 106 -1.85 -5.54 -31.46
N ASP A 107 -2.84 -6.03 -32.21
CA ASP A 107 -4.18 -5.43 -32.24
C ASP A 107 -4.91 -5.74 -30.93
N LEU A 108 -5.28 -4.70 -30.19
CA LEU A 108 -5.90 -4.82 -28.87
C LEU A 108 -7.42 -4.99 -28.93
N GLY A 109 -8.05 -4.74 -30.10
CA GLY A 109 -9.50 -4.76 -30.27
C GLY A 109 -10.09 -6.14 -30.60
N VAL A 110 -9.25 -7.12 -30.91
CA VAL A 110 -9.66 -8.47 -31.31
C VAL A 110 -9.53 -9.41 -30.11
N GLY A 111 -10.54 -10.26 -29.88
CA GLY A 111 -10.52 -11.34 -28.88
C GLY A 111 -9.55 -12.46 -29.25
N ASP A 112 -8.27 -12.12 -29.36
CA ASP A 112 -7.20 -13.02 -29.77
C ASP A 112 -6.67 -13.82 -28.57
N VAL A 113 -6.79 -15.15 -28.64
CA VAL A 113 -6.32 -16.08 -27.61
C VAL A 113 -4.80 -16.00 -27.42
N PHE A 114 -4.05 -15.52 -28.42
CA PHE A 114 -2.61 -15.36 -28.37
C PHE A 114 -2.16 -13.93 -28.05
N LEU A 115 -3.08 -13.04 -27.66
CA LEU A 115 -2.78 -11.62 -27.42
C LEU A 115 -1.63 -11.44 -26.40
N GLU A 116 -1.67 -12.18 -25.30
CA GLU A 116 -0.62 -12.13 -24.27
C GLU A 116 0.76 -12.48 -24.84
N HIS A 117 0.84 -13.54 -25.64
CA HIS A 117 2.07 -13.97 -26.27
C HIS A 117 2.58 -12.94 -27.29
N LYS A 118 1.69 -12.36 -28.09
CA LYS A 118 2.03 -11.29 -29.05
C LYS A 118 2.53 -10.03 -28.34
N MET A 119 1.89 -9.63 -27.23
CA MET A 119 2.36 -8.52 -26.39
C MET A 119 3.75 -8.82 -25.82
N ALA A 120 3.99 -10.03 -25.31
CA ALA A 120 5.28 -10.41 -24.77
C ALA A 120 6.41 -10.41 -25.83
N VAL A 121 6.13 -10.86 -27.06
CA VAL A 121 7.09 -10.78 -28.17
C VAL A 121 7.35 -9.32 -28.56
N TYR A 122 6.29 -8.51 -28.69
CA TYR A 122 6.41 -7.09 -29.02
C TYR A 122 7.27 -6.31 -28.03
N LEU A 123 7.03 -6.47 -26.72
CA LEU A 123 7.81 -5.81 -25.67
C LEU A 123 9.29 -6.22 -25.74
N GLN A 124 9.58 -7.48 -26.04
CA GLN A 124 10.97 -7.91 -26.27
C GLN A 124 11.59 -7.24 -27.48
N CYS A 125 10.85 -7.05 -28.56
CA CYS A 125 11.31 -6.29 -29.72
C CYS A 125 11.60 -4.82 -29.36
N VAL A 126 10.77 -4.18 -28.54
CA VAL A 126 11.02 -2.80 -28.06
C VAL A 126 12.33 -2.73 -27.25
N ILE A 127 12.57 -3.71 -26.37
CA ILE A 127 13.81 -3.79 -25.58
C ILE A 127 15.03 -4.00 -26.49
N LEU A 128 14.92 -4.89 -27.47
CA LEU A 128 15.98 -5.16 -28.43
C LEU A 128 16.20 -4.00 -29.40
N ALA A 129 15.17 -3.24 -29.73
CA ALA A 129 15.27 -2.07 -30.60
C ALA A 129 16.24 -1.03 -30.04
N ARG A 130 16.19 -0.76 -28.73
CA ARG A 130 17.15 0.14 -28.06
C ARG A 130 18.60 -0.31 -28.21
N ARG A 131 18.85 -1.62 -28.20
CA ARG A 131 20.19 -2.22 -28.37
C ARG A 131 20.63 -2.20 -29.83
N ALA A 132 19.69 -2.36 -30.76
CA ALA A 132 19.96 -2.39 -32.19
C ALA A 132 20.18 -0.99 -32.77
N ASN A 133 19.36 -0.03 -32.35
CA ASN A 133 19.41 1.36 -32.79
C ASN A 133 18.88 2.31 -31.68
N PRO A 134 19.78 3.01 -30.97
CA PRO A 134 19.45 4.00 -29.94
C PRO A 134 18.45 5.08 -30.32
N ASP A 135 18.42 5.47 -31.59
CA ASP A 135 17.57 6.57 -32.04
C ASP A 135 16.11 6.12 -32.15
N VAL A 136 15.89 4.82 -32.40
CA VAL A 136 14.55 4.23 -32.63
C VAL A 136 13.80 3.96 -31.34
N CYS A 137 14.47 3.80 -30.20
CA CYS A 137 13.83 3.51 -28.92
C CYS A 137 14.59 4.24 -27.82
N SER A 138 13.89 5.05 -27.04
CA SER A 138 14.48 5.77 -25.91
C SER A 138 14.78 4.83 -24.74
N GLU A 139 15.59 5.31 -23.79
CA GLU A 139 15.90 4.55 -22.58
C GLU A 139 14.66 4.37 -21.68
N ASP A 140 13.80 5.38 -21.62
CA ASP A 140 12.53 5.32 -20.90
C ASP A 140 11.56 4.29 -21.52
N GLU A 141 11.46 4.23 -22.87
CA GLU A 141 10.68 3.21 -23.58
C GLU A 141 11.23 1.79 -23.31
N ARG A 142 12.55 1.61 -23.33
CA ARG A 142 13.18 0.31 -23.00
C ARG A 142 12.84 -0.10 -21.57
N ALA A 143 13.04 0.80 -20.60
CA ALA A 143 12.79 0.51 -19.19
C ALA A 143 11.31 0.18 -18.95
N ALA A 144 10.38 0.95 -19.52
CA ALA A 144 8.95 0.67 -19.45
C ALA A 144 8.59 -0.68 -20.08
N ALA A 145 9.18 -1.05 -21.21
CA ALA A 145 8.95 -2.34 -21.85
C ALA A 145 9.45 -3.52 -21.00
N GLU A 146 10.61 -3.39 -20.34
CA GLU A 146 11.11 -4.39 -19.38
C GLU A 146 10.19 -4.51 -18.17
N GLU A 147 9.65 -3.38 -17.70
CA GLU A 147 8.71 -3.40 -16.59
C GLU A 147 7.45 -4.18 -16.94
N LEU A 148 6.77 -3.81 -18.03
CA LEU A 148 5.58 -4.47 -18.57
C LEU A 148 5.78 -5.95 -18.88
N LEU A 149 6.92 -6.31 -19.46
CA LEU A 149 7.22 -7.70 -19.79
C LEU A 149 7.34 -8.57 -18.54
N GLY A 150 7.87 -8.02 -17.45
CA GLY A 150 7.92 -8.71 -16.16
C GLY A 150 6.53 -8.93 -15.55
N VAL A 151 5.61 -7.98 -15.76
CA VAL A 151 4.21 -8.10 -15.32
C VAL A 151 3.49 -9.20 -16.09
N LEU A 152 3.60 -9.21 -17.43
CA LEU A 152 3.00 -10.25 -18.27
C LEU A 152 3.43 -11.66 -17.89
N ARG A 153 4.67 -11.84 -17.44
CA ARG A 153 5.21 -13.17 -17.10
C ARG A 153 4.82 -13.66 -15.72
N GLY A 154 3.90 -12.98 -15.03
CA GLY A 154 3.52 -13.32 -13.66
C GLY A 154 4.65 -13.11 -12.66
N GLY A 155 5.63 -12.25 -12.97
CA GLY A 155 6.54 -11.78 -11.95
C GLY A 155 5.72 -11.05 -10.89
N THR A 156 5.88 -11.42 -9.62
CA THR A 156 5.32 -10.68 -8.48
C THR A 156 6.06 -9.35 -8.36
N LYS A 157 5.79 -8.44 -9.30
CA LYS A 157 6.33 -7.09 -9.25
C LYS A 157 5.48 -6.29 -8.27
N GLU A 158 6.14 -5.85 -7.21
CA GLU A 158 5.54 -4.96 -6.22
C GLU A 158 5.03 -3.68 -6.90
N PHE A 159 3.93 -3.13 -6.41
CA PHE A 159 3.31 -1.90 -6.91
C PHE A 159 4.25 -0.71 -7.13
N PRO A 160 5.30 -0.48 -6.32
CA PRO A 160 6.31 0.54 -6.60
C PRO A 160 7.01 0.41 -7.97
N SER A 161 7.10 -0.79 -8.55
CA SER A 161 7.68 -0.99 -9.88
C SER A 161 6.73 -0.56 -11.00
N ILE A 162 5.42 -0.77 -10.81
CA ILE A 162 4.39 -0.25 -11.74
C ILE A 162 4.32 1.28 -11.68
N LEU A 163 4.53 1.90 -10.52
CA LEU A 163 4.55 3.35 -10.43
C LEU A 163 5.69 3.97 -11.25
N ARG A 164 6.87 3.33 -11.26
CA ARG A 164 8.00 3.73 -12.12
C ARG A 164 7.67 3.56 -13.61
N LEU A 165 6.96 2.48 -13.97
CA LEU A 165 6.45 2.28 -15.31
C LEU A 165 5.47 3.39 -15.72
N LEU A 166 4.49 3.70 -14.87
CA LEU A 166 3.49 4.74 -15.16
C LEU A 166 4.12 6.14 -15.22
N GLU A 167 5.12 6.41 -14.40
CA GLU A 167 5.91 7.64 -14.47
C GLU A 167 6.67 7.73 -15.81
N ALA A 168 7.29 6.63 -16.28
CA ALA A 168 7.98 6.59 -17.57
C ALA A 168 6.99 6.75 -18.75
N VAL A 169 5.90 6.00 -18.76
CA VAL A 169 4.88 6.05 -19.84
C VAL A 169 4.09 7.36 -19.81
N GLY A 170 3.98 8.00 -18.64
CA GLY A 170 3.39 9.33 -18.49
C GLY A 170 4.16 10.43 -19.22
N LYS A 171 5.43 10.20 -19.58
CA LYS A 171 6.21 11.10 -20.43
C LYS A 171 5.80 10.94 -21.90
N GLU A 172 5.73 12.05 -22.62
CA GLU A 172 5.36 12.08 -24.05
C GLU A 172 6.27 11.19 -24.93
N THR A 173 7.53 11.02 -24.53
CA THR A 173 8.54 10.23 -25.26
C THR A 173 8.20 8.75 -25.43
N CYS A 174 7.32 8.19 -24.59
CA CYS A 174 6.96 6.78 -24.62
C CYS A 174 5.70 6.46 -25.45
N GLU A 175 4.97 7.47 -25.94
CA GLU A 175 3.69 7.27 -26.63
C GLU A 175 3.81 6.46 -27.91
N LEU A 176 4.91 6.68 -28.63
CA LEU A 176 5.10 6.09 -29.94
C LEU A 176 5.17 4.56 -29.83
N LEU A 177 6.06 3.94 -29.06
CA LEU A 177 6.13 2.47 -29.01
C LEU A 177 5.20 1.83 -27.98
N LEU A 178 4.89 2.53 -26.88
CA LEU A 178 4.11 2.00 -25.77
C LEU A 178 2.86 2.85 -25.54
N PRO A 179 1.83 2.75 -26.40
CA PRO A 179 0.61 3.53 -26.26
C PRO A 179 -0.14 3.16 -24.97
N ALA A 180 -0.88 4.12 -24.40
CA ALA A 180 -1.57 3.93 -23.10
C ALA A 180 -2.50 2.71 -23.12
N ALA A 181 -3.27 2.52 -24.19
CA ALA A 181 -4.14 1.37 -24.37
C ALA A 181 -3.41 0.02 -24.26
N MET A 182 -2.16 -0.08 -24.74
CA MET A 182 -1.38 -1.31 -24.62
C MET A 182 -0.94 -1.56 -23.19
N VAL A 183 -0.53 -0.51 -22.48
CA VAL A 183 -0.15 -0.58 -21.06
C VAL A 183 -1.34 -1.01 -20.21
N VAL A 184 -2.50 -0.37 -20.39
CA VAL A 184 -3.76 -0.76 -19.74
C VAL A 184 -4.10 -2.21 -20.06
N LYS A 185 -4.00 -2.63 -21.33
CA LYS A 185 -4.33 -4.01 -21.71
C LYS A 185 -3.45 -5.05 -21.05
N VAL A 186 -2.15 -4.79 -20.93
CA VAL A 186 -1.20 -5.65 -20.20
C VAL A 186 -1.59 -5.78 -18.71
N LEU A 187 -1.97 -4.67 -18.08
CA LEU A 187 -2.37 -4.64 -16.68
C LEU A 187 -3.71 -5.37 -16.44
N GLU A 188 -4.65 -5.25 -17.38
CA GLU A 188 -5.91 -6.01 -17.38
C GLU A 188 -5.68 -7.51 -17.52
N THR A 189 -4.90 -7.94 -18.52
CA THR A 189 -4.66 -9.37 -18.80
C THR A 189 -3.98 -10.09 -17.63
N THR A 190 -3.23 -9.37 -16.82
CA THR A 190 -2.54 -9.92 -15.64
C THR A 190 -3.34 -9.79 -14.34
N HIS A 191 -4.58 -9.32 -14.41
CA HIS A 191 -5.42 -9.02 -13.23
C HIS A 191 -4.72 -8.13 -12.21
N TYR A 192 -3.86 -7.23 -12.68
CA TYR A 192 -3.00 -6.44 -11.82
C TYR A 192 -3.83 -5.56 -10.87
N GLN A 193 -4.87 -4.93 -11.43
CA GLN A 193 -5.85 -4.13 -10.69
C GLN A 193 -6.51 -4.92 -9.56
N ASP A 194 -7.03 -6.12 -9.85
CA ASP A 194 -7.73 -6.94 -8.87
C ASP A 194 -6.79 -7.38 -7.73
N ASN A 195 -5.55 -7.73 -8.08
CA ASN A 195 -4.54 -8.14 -7.11
C ASN A 195 -4.13 -6.97 -6.20
N LEU A 196 -3.87 -5.80 -6.76
CA LEU A 196 -3.54 -4.59 -6.00
C LEU A 196 -4.72 -4.15 -5.11
N ALA A 197 -5.93 -4.13 -5.66
CA ALA A 197 -7.12 -3.74 -4.90
C ALA A 197 -7.36 -4.69 -3.73
N ARG A 198 -7.17 -6.00 -3.94
CA ARG A 198 -7.26 -7.01 -2.88
C ARG A 198 -6.18 -6.81 -1.81
N GLU A 199 -4.92 -6.63 -2.22
CA GLU A 199 -3.81 -6.41 -1.29
C GLU A 199 -4.02 -5.15 -0.44
N LEU A 200 -4.39 -4.02 -1.06
CA LEU A 200 -4.68 -2.79 -0.34
C LEU A 200 -5.89 -2.92 0.58
N GLU A 201 -6.93 -3.65 0.18
CA GLU A 201 -8.10 -3.90 1.01
C GLU A 201 -7.76 -4.79 2.22
N ASP A 202 -6.93 -5.83 2.04
CA ASP A 202 -6.46 -6.69 3.13
C ASP A 202 -5.59 -5.90 4.13
N LEU A 203 -4.69 -5.05 3.62
CA LEU A 203 -3.92 -4.13 4.46
C LEU A 203 -4.82 -3.13 5.18
N ARG A 204 -5.85 -2.59 4.50
CA ARG A 204 -6.83 -1.66 5.09
C ARG A 204 -7.62 -2.32 6.22
N ARG A 205 -8.18 -3.51 6.01
CA ARG A 205 -8.89 -4.28 7.05
C ARG A 205 -8.00 -4.59 8.25
N GLY A 206 -6.74 -4.92 7.97
CA GLY A 206 -5.71 -5.12 8.98
C GLY A 206 -5.18 -3.85 9.63
N ARG A 207 -5.58 -2.63 9.20
CA ARG A 207 -4.96 -1.34 9.57
C ARG A 207 -3.44 -1.32 9.43
N LYS A 208 -2.90 -2.05 8.45
CA LYS A 208 -1.47 -2.09 8.14
C LYS A 208 -1.10 -0.92 7.24
N TRP A 209 -1.15 0.27 7.83
CA TRP A 209 -1.00 1.53 7.12
C TRP A 209 0.42 1.77 6.63
N PHE A 210 1.45 1.29 7.33
CA PHE A 210 2.82 1.47 6.86
C PHE A 210 3.09 0.59 5.62
N ASP A 211 2.62 -0.66 5.64
CA ASP A 211 2.64 -1.51 4.46
C ASP A 211 1.84 -0.90 3.29
N ALA A 212 0.61 -0.42 3.54
CA ALA A 212 -0.20 0.23 2.51
C ALA A 212 0.46 1.50 1.96
N TYR A 213 1.15 2.27 2.80
CA TYR A 213 1.87 3.47 2.40
C TYR A 213 3.07 3.14 1.53
N LYS A 214 3.85 2.09 1.85
CA LYS A 214 4.96 1.63 1.00
C LYS A 214 4.51 1.22 -0.41
N LEU A 215 3.30 0.69 -0.55
CA LEU A 215 2.74 0.41 -1.87
C LEU A 215 2.37 1.70 -2.60
N THR A 216 1.69 2.63 -1.92
CA THR A 216 0.99 3.76 -2.57
C THR A 216 1.76 5.08 -2.63
N TYR A 217 2.83 5.28 -1.85
CA TYR A 217 3.51 6.58 -1.71
C TYR A 217 4.00 7.19 -3.04
N GLY A 218 4.35 6.34 -4.01
CA GLY A 218 4.83 6.78 -5.32
C GLY A 218 3.75 7.39 -6.21
N LEU A 219 2.45 7.17 -5.92
CA LEU A 219 1.33 7.66 -6.74
C LEU A 219 1.38 9.17 -6.94
N ARG A 220 1.84 9.92 -5.93
CA ARG A 220 1.96 11.39 -6.00
C ARG A 220 2.89 11.90 -7.10
N ARG A 221 3.83 11.08 -7.56
CA ARG A 221 4.74 11.44 -8.67
C ARG A 221 4.07 11.28 -10.03
N VAL A 222 3.06 10.43 -10.09
CA VAL A 222 2.34 10.07 -11.31
C VAL A 222 1.10 10.95 -11.47
N VAL A 223 0.42 11.29 -10.37
CA VAL A 223 -0.71 12.22 -10.38
C VAL A 223 -0.24 13.60 -10.87
N GLY A 224 -0.91 14.10 -11.92
CA GLY A 224 -0.54 15.34 -12.61
C GLY A 224 0.09 15.11 -13.98
N LEU A 225 0.57 13.90 -14.28
CA LEU A 225 0.92 13.50 -15.64
C LEU A 225 -0.36 13.08 -16.36
N ALA A 226 -0.89 13.92 -17.26
CA ALA A 226 -2.21 13.75 -17.88
C ALA A 226 -2.47 12.31 -18.39
N ARG A 227 -1.48 11.74 -19.07
CA ARG A 227 -1.56 10.40 -19.64
C ARG A 227 -1.52 9.27 -18.59
N ALA A 228 -0.69 9.42 -17.56
CA ALA A 228 -0.64 8.43 -16.49
C ALA A 228 -1.87 8.51 -15.59
N ASP A 229 -2.42 9.71 -15.41
CA ASP A 229 -3.68 9.94 -14.71
C ASP A 229 -4.86 9.25 -15.40
N GLU A 230 -4.93 9.33 -16.75
CA GLU A 230 -5.93 8.61 -17.54
C GLU A 230 -5.82 7.09 -17.34
N MET A 231 -4.62 6.51 -17.49
CA MET A 231 -4.41 5.08 -17.25
C MET A 231 -4.74 4.65 -15.81
N LEU A 232 -4.44 5.50 -14.82
CA LEU A 232 -4.76 5.24 -13.41
C LEU A 232 -6.26 5.24 -13.14
N ARG A 233 -7.06 6.06 -13.83
CA ARG A 233 -8.52 6.03 -13.70
C ARG A 233 -9.10 4.70 -14.17
N ASP A 234 -8.54 4.14 -15.23
CA ASP A 234 -8.99 2.85 -15.79
C ASP A 234 -8.55 1.68 -14.91
N VAL A 235 -7.28 1.65 -14.50
CA VAL A 235 -6.67 0.50 -13.82
C VAL A 235 -6.81 0.56 -12.30
N PHE A 236 -7.02 1.73 -11.70
CA PHE A 236 -7.09 1.86 -10.25
C PHE A 236 -8.07 2.96 -9.81
N PRO A 237 -9.40 2.71 -9.83
CA PRO A 237 -10.44 3.74 -9.65
C PRO A 237 -10.34 4.59 -8.37
N ASN A 238 -9.71 4.09 -7.31
CA ASN A 238 -9.52 4.81 -6.03
C ASN A 238 -8.12 5.45 -5.89
N TYR A 239 -7.33 5.54 -6.96
CA TYR A 239 -5.95 6.05 -6.89
C TYR A 239 -5.85 7.45 -6.30
N ALA A 240 -6.83 8.33 -6.59
CA ALA A 240 -6.83 9.71 -6.13
C ALA A 240 -6.84 9.80 -4.59
N MET A 241 -7.61 8.92 -3.92
CA MET A 241 -7.63 8.81 -2.46
C MET A 241 -6.25 8.45 -1.92
N TRP A 242 -5.61 7.41 -2.48
CA TRP A 242 -4.29 6.95 -2.06
C TRP A 242 -3.18 7.95 -2.38
N ALA A 243 -3.29 8.67 -3.50
CA ALA A 243 -2.35 9.72 -3.87
C ALA A 243 -2.45 10.92 -2.92
N ALA A 244 -3.66 11.32 -2.55
CA ALA A 244 -3.89 12.42 -1.61
C ALA A 244 -3.42 12.08 -0.19
N TRP A 245 -3.43 10.79 0.18
CA TRP A 245 -3.15 10.31 1.54
C TRP A 245 -1.78 10.72 2.07
N LYS A 246 -1.76 11.46 3.19
CA LYS A 246 -0.58 12.06 3.85
C LYS A 246 -0.53 11.68 5.34
N PRO A 247 -0.21 10.43 5.69
CA PRO A 247 -0.09 10.01 7.08
C PRO A 247 1.20 10.53 7.71
N ASP A 248 1.26 10.51 9.05
CA ASP A 248 2.55 10.56 9.75
C ASP A 248 3.29 9.22 9.57
N PHE A 249 4.37 9.24 8.78
CA PHE A 249 5.16 8.06 8.46
C PHE A 249 5.77 7.38 9.69
N ARG A 250 6.25 8.15 10.68
CA ARG A 250 6.92 7.60 11.86
C ARG A 250 5.92 6.87 12.74
N ARG A 251 4.73 7.46 12.88
CA ARG A 251 3.60 6.90 13.62
C ARG A 251 3.10 5.59 13.02
N ILE A 252 2.74 5.58 11.72
CA ILE A 252 2.23 4.35 11.11
C ILE A 252 3.26 3.21 11.13
N ALA A 253 4.56 3.55 11.06
CA ALA A 253 5.65 2.57 11.19
C ALA A 253 5.73 1.98 12.60
N SER A 254 5.61 2.79 13.65
CA SER A 254 5.65 2.30 15.04
C SER A 254 4.44 1.43 15.39
N TRP A 255 3.29 1.70 14.77
CA TRP A 255 2.04 0.96 15.00
C TRP A 255 2.04 -0.45 14.41
N GLU A 256 2.91 -0.76 13.45
CA GLU A 256 3.10 -2.12 12.95
C GLU A 256 4.06 -2.96 13.83
N SER A 257 4.41 -2.47 15.01
CA SER A 257 5.15 -3.24 16.00
C SER A 257 4.35 -4.43 16.57
N PRO A 258 5.02 -5.49 17.04
CA PRO A 258 4.37 -6.64 17.68
C PRO A 258 3.50 -6.25 18.89
N ASN A 259 3.89 -5.20 19.63
CA ASN A 259 3.19 -4.73 20.83
C ASN A 259 1.74 -4.30 20.55
N LEU A 260 1.47 -3.75 19.36
CA LEU A 260 0.11 -3.30 19.01
C LEU A 260 -0.77 -4.44 18.48
N THR A 261 -0.17 -5.55 18.06
CA THR A 261 -0.88 -6.64 17.36
C THR A 261 -2.06 -7.20 18.16
N PRO A 262 -1.96 -7.48 19.47
CA PRO A 262 -3.08 -7.97 20.27
C PRO A 262 -4.24 -6.96 20.40
N HIS A 263 -3.94 -5.67 20.31
CA HIS A 263 -4.90 -4.59 20.56
C HIS A 263 -5.51 -4.01 19.27
N ARG A 264 -4.99 -4.40 18.11
CA ARG A 264 -5.27 -3.78 16.80
C ARG A 264 -6.75 -3.75 16.43
N THR A 265 -7.51 -4.81 16.73
CA THR A 265 -8.96 -4.85 16.49
C THR A 265 -9.70 -3.82 17.33
N ARG A 266 -9.37 -3.71 18.63
CA ARG A 266 -9.99 -2.77 19.58
C ARG A 266 -9.59 -1.33 19.28
N LEU A 267 -8.36 -1.11 18.81
CA LEU A 267 -7.84 0.20 18.40
C LEU A 267 -8.27 0.64 17.00
N GLY A 268 -9.04 -0.18 16.26
CA GLY A 268 -9.44 0.09 14.88
C GLY A 268 -9.86 1.54 14.62
N PRO A 269 -10.82 2.12 15.39
CA PRO A 269 -11.26 3.50 15.21
C PRO A 269 -10.14 4.55 15.33
N VAL A 270 -9.15 4.32 16.20
CA VAL A 270 -8.00 5.21 16.40
C VAL A 270 -7.01 5.06 15.25
N LEU A 271 -6.71 3.81 14.86
CA LEU A 271 -5.78 3.54 13.77
C LEU A 271 -6.31 4.06 12.43
N ASP A 272 -7.62 3.99 12.20
CA ASP A 272 -8.28 4.46 10.99
C ASP A 272 -8.11 5.98 10.79
N LEU A 273 -7.82 6.76 11.85
CA LEU A 273 -7.58 8.21 11.77
C LEU A 273 -6.37 8.59 10.90
N GLU A 274 -5.32 7.76 10.90
CA GLU A 274 -4.14 7.93 10.01
C GLU A 274 -4.32 7.19 8.67
N GLY A 275 -5.41 6.45 8.48
CA GLY A 275 -5.76 5.86 7.19
C GLY A 275 -6.12 6.92 6.14
N PRO A 276 -6.24 6.51 4.87
CA PRO A 276 -6.63 7.40 3.78
C PRO A 276 -8.05 7.97 3.97
N ASP A 277 -8.30 9.15 3.42
CA ASP A 277 -9.64 9.76 3.42
C ASP A 277 -10.63 9.00 2.53
N THR A 278 -11.48 8.18 3.15
CA THR A 278 -12.53 7.40 2.49
C THR A 278 -13.81 8.20 2.21
N THR A 279 -13.91 9.47 2.63
CA THR A 279 -15.11 10.30 2.45
C THR A 279 -15.20 10.94 1.05
N GLY A 280 -14.15 10.80 0.24
CA GLY A 280 -14.06 11.39 -1.09
C GLY A 280 -13.66 12.87 -1.11
N GLN A 281 -13.40 13.49 0.05
CA GLN A 281 -12.96 14.89 0.13
C GLN A 281 -11.46 15.08 -0.21
N LEU A 282 -10.70 13.99 -0.30
CA LEU A 282 -9.27 13.93 -0.61
C LEU A 282 -8.41 14.77 0.34
N ARG A 283 -8.75 14.84 1.64
CA ARG A 283 -8.02 15.68 2.61
C ARG A 283 -6.78 15.03 3.24
N GLY A 284 -6.25 14.01 2.58
CA GLY A 284 -5.10 13.24 3.08
C GLY A 284 -5.54 12.10 3.97
N THR A 285 -5.69 12.35 5.27
CA THR A 285 -6.06 11.30 6.22
C THR A 285 -7.52 11.39 6.66
N PHE A 286 -8.07 10.29 7.17
CA PHE A 286 -9.44 10.26 7.66
C PHE A 286 -9.71 11.31 8.75
N ARG A 287 -8.75 11.56 9.66
CA ARG A 287 -8.85 12.62 10.69
C ARG A 287 -9.11 14.03 10.12
N MET A 288 -8.68 14.31 8.88
CA MET A 288 -8.85 15.63 8.26
C MET A 288 -10.24 15.85 7.64
N SER A 289 -11.00 14.78 7.48
CA SER A 289 -12.11 14.69 6.53
C SER A 289 -13.46 14.61 7.23
N SER A 290 -13.63 13.70 8.19
CA SER A 290 -14.73 13.69 9.15
C SER A 290 -14.51 12.55 10.16
N PRO A 291 -14.35 12.81 11.46
CA PRO A 291 -14.03 11.77 12.43
C PRO A 291 -15.28 11.01 12.92
N GLY A 292 -16.21 10.68 12.01
CA GLY A 292 -17.51 10.06 12.31
C GLY A 292 -17.45 8.71 13.05
N ALA A 293 -16.25 8.18 13.32
CA ALA A 293 -16.01 7.03 14.19
C ALA A 293 -16.18 7.32 15.69
N PHE A 294 -16.13 8.58 16.12
CA PHE A 294 -16.42 8.99 17.50
C PHE A 294 -17.75 9.73 17.52
N SER A 295 -18.82 8.99 17.83
CA SER A 295 -20.23 9.43 17.82
C SER A 295 -20.56 10.65 18.72
N GLY A 296 -19.59 11.19 19.45
CA GLY A 296 -19.70 12.41 20.26
C GLY A 296 -19.12 13.68 19.63
N LEU A 297 -18.40 13.60 18.51
CA LEU A 297 -17.79 14.74 17.81
C LEU A 297 -18.70 15.35 16.73
N SER A 298 -19.96 14.91 16.64
CA SER A 298 -20.88 15.28 15.56
C SER A 298 -21.45 16.70 15.67
N ASN A 299 -20.92 17.55 16.54
CA ASN A 299 -21.40 18.94 16.67
C ASN A 299 -20.49 19.87 15.83
N PRO A 300 -20.95 20.32 14.64
CA PRO A 300 -20.12 21.06 13.67
C PRO A 300 -19.64 22.45 14.15
N MET A 301 -19.95 22.83 15.39
CA MET A 301 -19.62 24.13 15.97
C MET A 301 -18.23 24.19 16.62
N TYR A 302 -17.48 23.08 16.70
CA TYR A 302 -16.19 23.04 17.40
C TYR A 302 -15.01 22.76 16.46
N SER A 303 -14.23 23.82 16.18
CA SER A 303 -12.85 23.72 15.68
C SER A 303 -11.89 22.95 16.62
N ASN A 304 -12.37 22.57 17.81
CA ASN A 304 -11.64 21.86 18.86
C ASN A 304 -11.53 20.34 18.64
N ASP A 305 -12.24 19.77 17.67
CA ASP A 305 -12.31 18.31 17.49
C ASP A 305 -11.00 17.73 16.96
N ARG A 306 -10.26 18.47 16.13
CA ARG A 306 -8.97 18.02 15.58
C ARG A 306 -7.91 17.86 16.66
N HIS A 307 -7.80 18.83 17.56
CA HIS A 307 -6.82 18.80 18.65
C HIS A 307 -7.07 17.63 19.62
N ILE A 308 -8.33 17.23 19.80
CA ILE A 308 -8.68 16.08 20.62
C ILE A 308 -8.20 14.78 19.94
N LEU A 309 -8.38 14.66 18.63
CA LEU A 309 -7.87 13.52 17.86
C LEU A 309 -6.34 13.47 17.83
N ASP A 310 -5.68 14.61 17.64
CA ASP A 310 -4.22 14.65 17.66
C ASP A 310 -3.67 14.24 19.04
N ARG A 311 -4.28 14.72 20.13
CA ARG A 311 -3.97 14.25 21.49
C ARG A 311 -4.22 12.75 21.69
N LEU A 312 -5.29 12.21 21.13
CA LEU A 312 -5.55 10.76 21.18
C LEU A 312 -4.46 9.96 20.48
N LEU A 313 -4.02 10.43 19.30
CA LEU A 313 -2.95 9.79 18.54
C LEU A 313 -1.60 9.89 19.25
N GLU A 314 -1.28 11.05 19.82
CA GLU A 314 -0.10 11.25 20.67
C GLU A 314 -0.16 10.36 21.92
N GLY A 315 -1.34 10.24 22.54
CA GLY A 315 -1.57 9.34 23.66
C GLY A 315 -1.35 7.87 23.30
N LEU A 316 -1.75 7.43 22.11
CA LEU A 316 -1.45 6.08 21.62
C LEU A 316 0.05 5.88 21.38
N ASP A 317 0.70 6.85 20.74
CA ASP A 317 2.15 6.82 20.49
C ASP A 317 2.92 6.71 21.80
N ALA A 318 2.55 7.49 22.82
CA ALA A 318 3.18 7.44 24.13
C ALA A 318 2.82 6.15 24.90
N SER A 319 1.58 5.66 24.82
CA SER A 319 1.17 4.39 25.43
C SER A 319 2.00 3.21 24.92
N LEU A 320 2.33 3.20 23.63
CA LEU A 320 3.21 2.20 23.02
C LEU A 320 4.62 2.18 23.62
N THR A 321 5.12 3.33 24.08
CA THR A 321 6.44 3.43 24.72
C THR A 321 6.44 2.95 26.16
N VAL A 322 5.30 3.07 26.86
CA VAL A 322 5.17 2.64 28.26
C VAL A 322 4.91 1.13 28.34
N GLY A 323 3.91 0.62 27.61
CA GLY A 323 3.63 -0.81 27.57
C GLY A 323 2.17 -1.17 27.31
N PRO A 324 1.88 -2.47 27.03
CA PRO A 324 0.54 -3.02 26.81
C PRO A 324 -0.54 -2.57 27.80
N ALA A 325 -0.28 -2.50 29.10
CA ALA A 325 -1.32 -2.11 30.07
C ALA A 325 -1.79 -0.66 29.88
N THR A 326 -0.90 0.22 29.41
CA THR A 326 -1.24 1.62 29.10
C THR A 326 -2.11 1.71 27.84
N ILE A 327 -1.86 0.84 26.85
CA ILE A 327 -2.71 0.71 25.66
C ILE A 327 -4.11 0.23 26.07
N ASP A 328 -4.20 -0.73 26.99
CA ASP A 328 -5.49 -1.22 27.51
C ASP A 328 -6.25 -0.16 28.31
N LEU A 329 -5.53 0.72 29.02
CA LEU A 329 -6.10 1.89 29.68
C LEU A 329 -6.63 2.91 28.67
N LEU A 330 -5.88 3.20 27.60
CA LEU A 330 -6.35 4.06 26.49
C LEU A 330 -7.64 3.52 25.90
N ILE A 331 -7.71 2.22 25.62
CA ILE A 331 -8.91 1.58 25.07
C ILE A 331 -10.09 1.73 26.03
N ALA A 332 -9.88 1.46 27.33
CA ALA A 332 -10.93 1.59 28.34
C ALA A 332 -11.48 3.02 28.43
N LEU A 333 -10.59 4.01 28.44
CA LEU A 333 -10.93 5.42 28.63
C LEU A 333 -11.52 6.09 27.38
N CYS A 334 -10.97 5.78 26.21
CA CYS A 334 -11.20 6.56 24.98
C CYS A 334 -12.01 5.83 23.91
N ILE A 335 -12.17 4.50 24.02
CA ILE A 335 -12.87 3.69 23.02
C ILE A 335 -14.09 3.00 23.64
N GLU A 336 -13.89 2.22 24.72
CA GLU A 336 -14.95 1.44 25.37
C GLU A 336 -15.97 2.34 26.09
N SER A 337 -15.57 3.53 26.54
CA SER A 337 -16.44 4.50 27.21
C SER A 337 -17.51 5.13 26.32
N GLY A 338 -17.46 4.91 24.99
CA GLY A 338 -18.46 5.38 24.03
C GLY A 338 -18.40 6.87 23.68
N ALA A 339 -17.62 7.69 24.40
CA ALA A 339 -17.42 9.10 24.09
C ALA A 339 -15.99 9.55 24.38
N LEU A 340 -15.26 9.94 23.32
CA LEU A 340 -13.95 10.57 23.45
C LEU A 340 -14.11 11.96 24.08
N SER A 341 -13.51 12.16 25.25
CA SER A 341 -13.59 13.43 25.99
C SER A 341 -12.20 13.94 26.36
N ARG A 342 -12.09 15.26 26.57
CA ARG A 342 -10.86 15.87 27.10
C ARG A 342 -10.48 15.30 28.46
N HIS A 343 -11.47 14.91 29.26
CA HIS A 343 -11.26 14.34 30.57
C HIS A 343 -10.60 12.95 30.49
N SER A 344 -11.12 12.07 29.62
CA SER A 344 -10.54 10.75 29.35
C SER A 344 -9.09 10.83 28.86
N LEU A 345 -8.79 11.81 28.00
CA LEU A 345 -7.42 12.05 27.52
C LEU A 345 -6.50 12.55 28.64
N SER A 346 -6.97 13.46 29.50
CA SER A 346 -6.19 13.93 30.65
C SER A 346 -5.94 12.83 31.69
N GLN A 347 -6.88 11.89 31.86
CA GLN A 347 -6.65 10.68 32.68
C GLN A 347 -5.56 9.80 32.09
N LEU A 348 -5.61 9.56 30.77
CA LEU A 348 -4.59 8.79 30.07
C LEU A 348 -3.21 9.45 30.15
N GLU A 349 -3.12 10.75 29.84
CA GLU A 349 -1.86 11.51 29.88
C GLU A 349 -1.21 11.46 31.27
N ALA A 350 -2.00 11.67 32.34
CA ALA A 350 -1.48 11.60 33.71
C ALA A 350 -0.96 10.20 34.07
N ALA A 351 -1.58 9.14 33.54
CA ALA A 351 -1.10 7.77 33.73
C ALA A 351 0.19 7.50 32.92
N ILE A 352 0.26 7.98 31.67
CA ILE A 352 1.45 7.88 30.81
C ILE A 352 2.65 8.58 31.44
N GLU A 353 2.45 9.77 32.03
CA GLU A 353 3.52 10.55 32.68
C GLU A 353 4.21 9.81 33.82
N LEU A 354 3.53 8.84 34.47
CA LEU A 354 4.15 8.01 35.49
C LEU A 354 5.18 7.02 34.91
N GLY A 355 5.01 6.61 33.64
CA GLY A 355 5.87 5.64 32.97
C GLY A 355 5.85 4.23 33.60
N ASP A 356 4.88 3.93 34.46
CA ASP A 356 4.77 2.65 35.17
C ASP A 356 3.57 1.84 34.65
N GLU A 357 3.86 0.70 34.04
CA GLU A 357 2.86 -0.20 33.46
C GLU A 357 1.93 -0.81 34.53
N SER A 358 2.44 -1.11 35.72
CA SER A 358 1.64 -1.69 36.81
C SER A 358 0.61 -0.70 37.36
N CYS A 359 0.96 0.59 37.38
CA CYS A 359 0.04 1.66 37.70
C CYS A 359 -1.08 1.75 36.64
N SER A 360 -0.73 1.67 35.36
CA SER A 360 -1.70 1.69 34.27
C SER A 360 -2.64 0.49 34.28
N GLU A 361 -2.15 -0.70 34.63
CA GLU A 361 -2.97 -1.89 34.82
C GLU A 361 -4.01 -1.69 35.93
N THR A 362 -3.56 -1.19 37.09
CA THR A 362 -4.43 -0.90 38.24
C THR A 362 -5.50 0.15 37.89
N LEU A 363 -5.10 1.23 37.22
CA LEU A 363 -6.02 2.27 36.74
C LEU A 363 -7.00 1.72 35.68
N GLY A 364 -6.56 0.80 34.83
CA GLY A 364 -7.41 0.17 33.82
C GLY A 364 -8.52 -0.70 34.43
N VAL A 365 -8.18 -1.49 35.45
CA VAL A 365 -9.16 -2.26 36.24
C VAL A 365 -10.12 -1.29 36.95
N PHE A 366 -9.58 -0.23 37.53
CA PHE A 366 -10.37 0.80 38.21
C PHE A 366 -11.39 1.46 37.27
N VAL A 367 -10.96 1.97 36.11
CA VAL A 367 -11.84 2.61 35.11
C VAL A 367 -12.95 1.66 34.65
N ARG A 368 -12.61 0.40 34.34
CA ARG A 368 -13.62 -0.59 33.94
C ARG A 368 -14.63 -0.88 35.06
N SER A 369 -14.18 -0.87 36.31
CA SER A 369 -15.06 -1.11 37.44
C SER A 369 -16.09 -0.01 37.69
N LEU A 370 -15.85 1.20 37.17
CA LEU A 370 -16.78 2.32 37.27
C LEU A 370 -17.98 2.18 36.32
N GLN A 371 -17.98 1.19 35.42
CA GLN A 371 -19.10 0.94 34.53
C GLN A 371 -20.31 0.36 35.31
N PRO A 372 -21.55 0.75 34.98
CA PRO A 372 -22.75 0.36 35.73
C PRO A 372 -22.94 -1.15 35.88
N GLU A 373 -22.48 -1.92 34.90
CA GLU A 373 -22.64 -3.38 34.82
C GLU A 373 -21.66 -4.16 35.69
N THR A 374 -20.69 -3.48 36.32
CA THR A 374 -19.69 -4.15 37.16
C THR A 374 -20.30 -4.56 38.50
N GLY A 375 -20.13 -5.84 38.87
CA GLY A 375 -20.55 -6.38 40.15
C GLY A 375 -19.90 -5.68 41.35
N LEU A 376 -20.66 -5.56 42.44
CA LEU A 376 -20.29 -4.82 43.65
C LEU A 376 -18.90 -5.19 44.21
N ALA A 377 -18.62 -6.50 44.37
CA ALA A 377 -17.35 -6.97 44.89
C ALA A 377 -16.15 -6.54 44.02
N ALA A 378 -16.30 -6.57 42.68
CA ALA A 378 -15.26 -6.15 41.75
C ALA A 378 -15.02 -4.64 41.83
N ARG A 379 -16.07 -3.83 41.98
CA ARG A 379 -15.94 -2.38 42.24
C ARG A 379 -15.11 -2.14 43.50
N MET A 380 -15.49 -2.75 44.61
CA MET A 380 -14.80 -2.55 45.89
C MET A 380 -13.32 -2.97 45.84
N VAL A 381 -13.00 -4.11 45.20
CA VAL A 381 -11.61 -4.54 45.00
C VAL A 381 -10.83 -3.51 44.18
N ALA A 382 -11.42 -3.00 43.10
CA ALA A 382 -10.78 -1.99 42.26
C ALA A 382 -10.53 -0.67 43.03
N PHE A 383 -11.48 -0.21 43.86
CA PHE A 383 -11.26 0.92 44.77
C PHE A 383 -10.12 0.66 45.75
N ASN A 384 -10.07 -0.54 46.34
CA ASN A 384 -9.02 -0.91 47.30
C ASN A 384 -7.62 -0.91 46.69
N SER A 385 -7.50 -1.27 45.42
CA SER A 385 -6.24 -1.25 44.69
C SER A 385 -5.87 0.15 44.19
N ALA A 386 -6.83 0.95 43.74
CA ALA A 386 -6.57 2.27 43.19
C ALA A 386 -6.31 3.35 44.24
N LEU A 387 -6.99 3.34 45.39
CA LEU A 387 -6.86 4.41 46.39
C LEU A 387 -5.42 4.59 46.93
N PRO A 388 -4.65 3.53 47.26
CA PRO A 388 -3.25 3.68 47.64
C PRO A 388 -2.41 4.32 46.52
N LEU A 389 -2.67 3.93 45.27
CA LEU A 389 -1.98 4.46 44.10
C LEU A 389 -2.24 5.97 43.94
N LEU A 390 -3.51 6.39 44.00
CA LEU A 390 -3.89 7.81 43.90
C LEU A 390 -3.36 8.64 45.08
N SER A 391 -3.20 8.03 46.25
CA SER A 391 -2.61 8.69 47.41
C SER A 391 -1.10 8.88 47.26
N LEU A 392 -0.43 7.95 46.59
CA LEU A 392 1.01 8.01 46.31
C LEU A 392 1.36 9.02 45.21
N TYR A 393 0.49 9.19 44.22
CA TYR A 393 0.73 10.04 43.04
C TYR A 393 -0.26 11.21 42.96
N PRO A 394 0.09 12.41 43.47
CA PRO A 394 -0.82 13.57 43.48
C PRO A 394 -1.32 14.02 42.11
N ASN A 395 -0.53 13.83 41.05
CA ASN A 395 -0.94 14.14 39.68
C ASN A 395 -2.12 13.27 39.19
N LEU A 396 -2.37 12.10 39.79
CA LEU A 396 -3.53 11.27 39.49
C LEU A 396 -4.80 11.66 40.27
N GLN A 397 -4.68 12.43 41.36
CA GLN A 397 -5.80 12.74 42.25
C GLN A 397 -6.88 13.58 41.57
N ALA A 398 -6.50 14.57 40.75
CA ALA A 398 -7.50 15.33 40.01
C ALA A 398 -8.15 14.51 38.88
N PRO A 399 -7.39 13.84 37.97
CA PRO A 399 -7.99 13.07 36.87
C PRO A 399 -8.80 11.85 37.32
N PHE A 400 -8.35 11.09 38.32
CA PHE A 400 -9.01 9.85 38.78
C PHE A 400 -9.75 9.98 40.11
N GLY A 401 -9.67 11.14 40.76
CA GLY A 401 -10.36 11.43 42.01
C GLY A 401 -11.46 12.46 41.83
N THR A 402 -11.08 13.74 41.97
CA THR A 402 -12.03 14.86 42.02
C THR A 402 -12.91 14.95 40.77
N ASN A 403 -12.31 14.84 39.58
CA ASN A 403 -13.04 15.04 38.33
C ASN A 403 -14.09 13.95 38.04
N ILE A 404 -13.98 12.78 38.68
CA ILE A 404 -14.96 11.70 38.55
C ILE A 404 -15.85 11.54 39.78
N HIS A 405 -15.77 12.49 40.72
CA HIS A 405 -16.47 12.46 42.01
C HIS A 405 -16.22 11.16 42.78
N LEU A 406 -14.95 10.77 42.89
CA LEU A 406 -14.55 9.51 43.51
C LEU A 406 -15.09 9.37 44.94
N GLU A 407 -15.08 10.45 45.71
CA GLU A 407 -15.65 10.53 47.06
C GLU A 407 -17.10 10.01 47.12
N ARG A 408 -17.95 10.48 46.20
CA ARG A 408 -19.37 10.13 46.16
C ARG A 408 -19.54 8.69 45.73
N ARG A 409 -18.85 8.28 44.65
CA ARG A 409 -18.93 6.91 44.12
C ARG A 409 -18.41 5.86 45.11
N ALA A 410 -17.34 6.17 45.83
CA ALA A 410 -16.80 5.29 46.85
C ALA A 410 -17.75 5.14 48.04
N ALA A 411 -18.37 6.26 48.48
CA ALA A 411 -19.37 6.24 49.55
C ALA A 411 -20.64 5.46 49.15
N GLU A 412 -21.14 5.67 47.92
CA GLU A 412 -22.28 4.93 47.36
C GLU A 412 -21.99 3.41 47.30
N THR A 413 -20.81 3.03 46.77
CA THR A 413 -20.38 1.63 46.70
C THR A 413 -20.25 1.00 48.09
N LEU A 414 -19.72 1.75 49.06
CA LEU A 414 -19.59 1.26 50.44
C LEU A 414 -20.95 1.06 51.10
N ALA A 415 -21.89 2.00 50.92
CA ALA A 415 -23.24 1.91 51.46
C ALA A 415 -24.02 0.73 50.85
N GLU A 416 -23.90 0.52 49.55
CA GLU A 416 -24.49 -0.63 48.85
C GLU A 416 -23.93 -1.97 49.37
N ALA A 417 -22.61 -2.04 49.59
CA ALA A 417 -21.97 -3.23 50.14
C ALA A 417 -22.36 -3.51 51.60
N GLN A 418 -22.57 -2.46 52.40
CA GLN A 418 -23.10 -2.59 53.76
C GLN A 418 -24.52 -3.15 53.74
N GLY A 419 -25.41 -2.56 52.93
CA GLY A 419 -26.79 -3.03 52.77
C GLY A 419 -26.85 -4.49 52.34
N HIS A 420 -26.05 -4.88 51.34
CA HIS A 420 -26.02 -6.26 50.87
C HIS A 420 -25.53 -7.26 51.93
N LEU A 421 -24.55 -6.87 52.76
CA LEU A 421 -24.08 -7.71 53.87
C LEU A 421 -25.14 -7.85 54.97
N ASP A 422 -25.88 -6.78 55.27
CA ASP A 422 -26.96 -6.81 56.26
C ASP A 422 -28.12 -7.69 55.78
N ASP A 423 -28.47 -7.62 54.49
CA ASP A 423 -29.45 -8.50 53.85
C ASP A 423 -29.01 -9.98 53.91
N CYS A 424 -27.78 -10.30 53.50
CA CYS A 424 -27.23 -11.67 53.60
C CYS A 424 -27.30 -12.20 55.04
N ARG A 425 -26.98 -11.37 56.04
CA ARG A 425 -27.05 -11.76 57.45
C ARG A 425 -28.47 -12.02 57.92
N ALA A 426 -29.43 -11.19 57.48
CA ALA A 426 -30.84 -11.39 57.78
C ALA A 426 -31.38 -12.71 57.19
N GLU A 427 -30.84 -13.12 56.04
CA GLU A 427 -31.16 -14.39 55.36
C GLU A 427 -30.35 -15.59 55.89
N GLY A 428 -29.46 -15.38 56.86
CA GLY A 428 -28.64 -16.43 57.48
C GLY A 428 -27.45 -16.90 56.63
N TRP A 429 -27.07 -16.14 55.61
CA TRP A 429 -25.92 -16.43 54.75
C TRP A 429 -24.66 -15.72 55.27
N ASP A 430 -23.54 -16.44 55.32
CA ASP A 430 -22.25 -15.87 55.70
C ASP A 430 -21.43 -15.48 54.47
N ASN A 431 -21.30 -14.18 54.22
CA ASN A 431 -20.51 -13.63 53.11
C ASN A 431 -19.19 -13.01 53.63
N GLN A 432 -18.38 -13.82 54.32
CA GLN A 432 -17.07 -13.42 54.86
C GLN A 432 -16.14 -12.73 53.84
N PRO A 433 -16.06 -13.18 52.56
CA PRO A 433 -15.20 -12.52 51.58
C PRO A 433 -15.57 -11.04 51.37
N LEU A 434 -16.86 -10.73 51.19
CA LEU A 434 -17.33 -9.35 51.01
C LEU A 434 -17.12 -8.50 52.26
N GLY A 435 -17.35 -9.09 53.45
CA GLY A 435 -17.08 -8.43 54.73
C GLY A 435 -15.61 -7.99 54.88
N SER A 436 -14.67 -8.84 54.45
CA SER A 436 -13.23 -8.51 54.48
C SER A 436 -12.87 -7.36 53.52
N ILE A 437 -13.46 -7.37 52.32
CA ILE A 437 -13.26 -6.33 51.29
C ILE A 437 -13.81 -4.98 51.77
N LEU A 438 -14.96 -5.00 52.47
CA LEU A 438 -15.60 -3.82 53.04
C LEU A 438 -14.75 -3.15 54.13
N VAL A 439 -14.19 -3.95 55.04
CA VAL A 439 -13.30 -3.44 56.10
C VAL A 439 -12.05 -2.82 55.48
N ALA A 440 -11.46 -3.48 54.47
CA ALA A 440 -10.31 -2.95 53.75
C ALA A 440 -10.64 -1.61 53.06
N GLN A 441 -11.80 -1.50 52.40
CA GLN A 441 -12.22 -0.27 51.72
C GLN A 441 -12.45 0.89 52.68
N ARG A 442 -13.12 0.64 53.80
CA ARG A 442 -13.30 1.66 54.84
C ARG A 442 -11.94 2.17 55.34
N LYS A 443 -10.98 1.27 55.57
CA LYS A 443 -9.62 1.65 55.98
C LYS A 443 -8.92 2.49 54.92
N ARG A 444 -8.95 2.08 53.65
CA ARG A 444 -8.33 2.83 52.55
C ARG A 444 -8.93 4.22 52.33
N LEU A 445 -10.25 4.37 52.48
CA LEU A 445 -10.90 5.68 52.39
C LEU A 445 -10.49 6.62 53.52
N LEU A 446 -10.30 6.10 54.73
CA LEU A 446 -9.79 6.89 55.86
C LEU A 446 -8.33 7.31 55.68
N GLU A 447 -7.52 6.50 55.00
CA GLU A 447 -6.12 6.80 54.67
C GLU A 447 -5.99 7.83 53.54
N ALA A 448 -6.97 7.90 52.63
CA ALA A 448 -7.01 8.83 51.50
C ALA A 448 -7.47 10.25 51.93
N THR A 449 -6.66 10.94 52.74
CA THR A 449 -6.98 12.26 53.33
C THR A 449 -7.22 13.38 52.29
N TRP A 450 -6.75 13.18 51.06
CA TRP A 450 -6.98 14.11 49.94
C TRP A 450 -8.43 14.07 49.41
N LEU A 451 -9.20 13.02 49.72
CA LEU A 451 -10.64 12.94 49.40
C LEU A 451 -11.52 13.68 50.41
N SER A 452 -11.00 13.97 51.61
CA SER A 452 -11.75 14.56 52.73
C SER A 452 -11.44 16.04 52.97
N GLY A 453 -10.73 16.67 52.03
CA GLY A 453 -10.32 18.08 52.07
C GLY A 453 -11.08 19.02 51.12
N LEU A 454 -12.23 18.60 50.59
CA LEU A 454 -13.12 19.41 49.74
C LEU A 454 -14.47 19.66 50.41
#